data_AF-A0A2P6PYV3-F1
#
_entry.id   AF-A0A2P6PYV3-F1
#
_cell.length_a   1.000
_cell.length_b   1.000
_cell.length_c   1.000
_cell.angle_alpha   90.00
_cell.angle_beta   90.00
_cell.angle_gamma   90.00
#
_symmetry.space_group_name_H-M   'P 1'
#
loop_
_entity.id
_entity.type
_entity.pdbx_description
1 polymer ?
#
loop_
_entity_poly.entity_id
_entity_poly.type
_entity_poly.pdbx_seq_one_letter_code
_entity_poly.pdbx_strand_id
1 'polypeptide(L)'
;MSEWHHHYYPEYEPDLDYYINGPSREPQKFNGKGDFRLWEVEVCDILGYEGVVEALDGKPDSMKQGEWKVFDEKACSILRFYLSEEVQNKVVAEKSSKDILEKLERLYLKKESFIERISLKMQLYKMRMDESTTSLRDHLEEFNRRVTELSEFEVELSEEDKVSILLASLPEKYNNLVMGMLYAKDSVDCYEVEEMLLFNDNRNAVARNQNRNAEAKAGVTKDQGSCGGSKSSSGSSKSRNHKVVECHYCHEIGHVLNHCPKLELKKARNMNF
;
A
#
# COMPACT_ATOMS: atom_id res chain seq x y z
N MET A 1 -0.09 -7.40 -37.20
CA MET A 1 -0.62 -6.03 -37.11
C MET A 1 -0.70 -5.71 -35.64
N SER A 2 0.34 -5.08 -35.12
CA SER A 2 0.39 -4.57 -33.75
C SER A 2 0.87 -3.13 -33.90
N GLU A 3 -0.08 -2.20 -33.79
CA GLU A 3 0.13 -0.76 -33.86
C GLU A 3 0.92 -0.33 -32.63
N TRP A 4 2.22 -0.07 -32.83
CA TRP A 4 3.01 0.64 -31.85
C TRP A 4 2.51 2.08 -31.80
N HIS A 5 2.03 2.49 -30.63
CA HIS A 5 1.72 3.86 -30.35
C HIS A 5 2.98 4.70 -30.59
N HIS A 6 2.91 5.60 -31.57
CA HIS A 6 3.83 6.72 -31.69
C HIS A 6 3.80 7.51 -30.38
N HIS A 7 4.71 7.19 -29.46
CA HIS A 7 5.17 8.19 -28.50
C HIS A 7 5.89 9.24 -29.33
N TYR A 8 5.12 10.27 -29.65
CA TYR A 8 5.57 11.52 -30.21
C TYR A 8 6.70 12.04 -29.31
N TYR A 9 7.95 11.82 -29.70
CA TYR A 9 9.06 12.60 -29.15
C TYR A 9 8.71 14.06 -29.48
N PRO A 10 8.48 14.93 -28.48
CA PRO A 10 8.42 16.36 -28.75
C PRO A 10 9.73 16.72 -29.45
N GLU A 11 9.67 17.53 -30.49
CA GLU A 11 10.83 18.10 -31.18
C GLU A 11 11.82 18.60 -30.12
N TYR A 12 12.82 17.77 -29.83
CA TYR A 12 13.84 18.06 -28.85
C TYR A 12 14.81 19.00 -29.55
N GLU A 13 14.58 20.30 -29.43
CA GLU A 13 15.64 21.29 -29.64
C GLU A 13 16.62 21.12 -28.48
N PRO A 14 17.81 20.56 -28.70
CA PRO A 14 18.77 20.38 -27.63
C PRO A 14 19.20 21.76 -27.13
N ASP A 15 19.10 21.99 -25.83
CA ASP A 15 19.68 23.18 -25.21
C ASP A 15 21.21 23.09 -25.29
N LEU A 16 21.75 23.62 -26.39
CA LEU A 16 23.17 23.59 -26.74
C LEU A 16 24.07 24.17 -25.63
N ASP A 17 23.56 25.09 -24.81
CA ASP A 17 24.33 25.72 -23.74
C ASP A 17 24.58 24.77 -22.56
N TYR A 18 23.70 23.79 -22.33
CA TYR A 18 23.93 22.72 -21.34
C TYR A 18 25.00 21.73 -21.82
N TYR A 19 25.02 21.42 -23.12
CA TYR A 19 25.99 20.49 -23.72
C TYR A 19 27.39 21.08 -23.85
N ILE A 20 27.53 22.40 -24.05
CA ILE A 20 28.84 23.06 -24.19
C ILE A 20 29.52 23.27 -22.83
N ASN A 21 28.77 23.47 -21.75
CA ASN A 21 29.31 23.90 -20.44
C ASN A 21 29.00 22.97 -19.25
N GLY A 22 28.27 21.86 -19.47
CA GLY A 22 28.04 20.85 -18.44
C GLY A 22 29.32 20.06 -18.11
N PRO A 23 29.46 19.52 -16.89
CA PRO A 23 30.62 18.70 -16.54
C PRO A 23 30.63 17.46 -17.44
N SER A 24 31.64 17.39 -18.33
CA SER A 24 31.99 16.24 -19.16
C SER A 24 32.15 14.99 -18.29
N ARG A 25 31.06 14.31 -17.98
CA ARG A 25 31.07 12.90 -17.59
C ARG A 25 30.90 12.14 -18.89
N GLU A 26 32.02 11.75 -19.50
CA GLU A 26 31.98 10.65 -20.46
C GLU A 26 31.23 9.49 -19.80
N PRO A 27 30.18 8.94 -20.43
CA PRO A 27 29.41 7.89 -19.79
C PRO A 27 30.27 6.69 -19.51
N GLN A 28 30.02 6.07 -18.36
CA GLN A 28 30.79 4.92 -17.94
C GLN A 28 30.50 3.74 -18.86
N LYS A 29 31.53 2.95 -19.15
CA LYS A 29 31.35 1.71 -19.91
C LYS A 29 30.43 0.76 -19.15
N PHE A 30 29.38 0.28 -19.80
CA PHE A 30 28.49 -0.69 -19.18
C PHE A 30 29.18 -2.03 -19.01
N ASN A 31 29.24 -2.49 -17.76
CA ASN A 31 29.89 -3.75 -17.39
C ASN A 31 28.91 -4.91 -17.20
N GLY A 32 27.62 -4.70 -17.49
CA GLY A 32 26.59 -5.71 -17.27
C GLY A 32 26.02 -5.74 -15.85
N LYS A 33 26.36 -4.75 -15.02
CA LYS A 33 25.80 -4.51 -13.69
C LYS A 33 25.39 -3.04 -13.58
N GLY A 34 24.35 -2.76 -12.81
CA GLY A 34 23.80 -1.42 -12.66
C GLY A 34 22.62 -1.18 -13.60
N ASP A 35 22.12 0.05 -13.63
CA ASP A 35 20.94 0.43 -14.38
C ASP A 35 21.22 0.45 -15.89
N PHE A 36 20.75 -0.57 -16.60
CA PHE A 36 20.90 -0.64 -18.06
C PHE A 36 20.15 0.49 -18.78
N ARG A 37 18.98 0.92 -18.27
CA ARG A 37 18.19 2.00 -18.88
C ARG A 37 18.92 3.32 -18.81
N LEU A 38 19.55 3.61 -17.68
CA LEU A 38 20.35 4.83 -17.55
C LEU A 38 21.51 4.85 -18.55
N TRP A 39 22.24 3.74 -18.67
CA TRP A 39 23.33 3.63 -19.65
C TRP A 39 22.82 3.74 -21.10
N GLU A 40 21.69 3.11 -21.41
CA GLU A 40 21.07 3.17 -22.74
C GLU A 40 20.75 4.60 -23.13
N VAL A 41 20.17 5.40 -22.22
CA VAL A 41 19.89 6.83 -22.43
C VAL A 41 21.18 7.60 -22.68
N GLU A 42 22.20 7.44 -21.84
CA GLU A 42 23.47 8.17 -21.99
C GLU A 42 24.17 7.86 -23.32
N VAL A 43 24.12 6.61 -23.80
CA VAL A 43 24.70 6.23 -25.10
C VAL A 43 23.84 6.70 -26.27
N CYS A 44 22.51 6.72 -26.13
CA CYS A 44 21.61 7.30 -27.13
C CYS A 44 21.86 8.80 -27.30
N ASP A 45 22.12 9.54 -26.22
CA ASP A 45 22.46 10.96 -26.29
C ASP A 45 23.75 11.20 -27.12
N ILE A 46 24.75 10.34 -26.97
CA ILE A 46 25.98 10.40 -27.78
C ILE A 46 25.72 10.05 -29.23
N LEU A 47 24.94 8.99 -29.49
CA LEU A 47 24.55 8.64 -30.86
C LEU A 47 23.77 9.78 -31.53
N GLY A 48 22.93 10.49 -30.76
CA GLY A 48 22.20 11.69 -31.20
C GLY A 48 23.14 12.84 -31.52
N TYR A 49 24.08 13.15 -30.63
CA TYR A 49 25.12 14.15 -30.86
C TYR A 49 25.98 13.84 -32.10
N GLU A 50 26.31 12.56 -32.30
CA GLU A 50 27.06 12.07 -33.45
C GLU A 50 26.24 11.92 -34.73
N GLY A 51 24.93 12.20 -34.66
CA GLY A 51 23.99 12.20 -35.78
C GLY A 51 23.67 10.81 -36.34
N VAL A 52 23.76 9.75 -35.54
CA VAL A 52 23.58 8.34 -35.97
C VAL A 52 22.58 7.53 -35.15
N VAL A 53 21.79 8.18 -34.28
CA VAL A 53 20.80 7.51 -33.41
C VAL A 53 19.76 6.69 -34.20
N GLU A 54 19.35 7.17 -35.37
CA GLU A 54 18.38 6.49 -36.24
C GLU A 54 18.88 5.11 -36.74
N ALA A 55 20.18 4.83 -36.62
CA ALA A 55 20.74 3.53 -36.99
C ALA A 55 20.16 2.38 -36.14
N LEU A 56 19.72 2.70 -34.91
CA LEU A 56 19.14 1.75 -33.97
C LEU A 56 17.79 1.20 -34.45
N ASP A 57 17.05 1.96 -35.25
CA ASP A 57 15.75 1.53 -35.81
C ASP A 57 15.91 0.62 -37.03
N GLY A 58 17.09 0.61 -37.62
CA GLY A 58 17.43 -0.12 -38.83
C GLY A 58 17.36 0.75 -40.08
N LYS A 59 17.68 0.13 -41.23
CA LYS A 59 17.89 0.87 -42.48
C LYS A 59 16.59 1.49 -43.02
N PRO A 60 16.54 2.81 -43.26
CA PRO A 60 15.40 3.43 -43.95
C PRO A 60 15.47 3.19 -45.46
N ASP A 61 14.30 3.09 -46.10
CA ASP A 61 14.16 2.84 -47.55
C ASP A 61 14.77 3.96 -48.41
N SER A 62 14.78 5.19 -47.89
CA SER A 62 15.31 6.38 -48.57
C SER A 62 16.83 6.40 -48.68
N MET A 63 17.56 5.66 -47.84
CA MET A 63 19.02 5.71 -47.76
C MET A 63 19.70 4.64 -48.61
N LYS A 64 20.78 5.01 -49.31
CA LYS A 64 21.54 4.09 -50.15
C LYS A 64 22.31 3.08 -49.30
N GLN A 65 22.54 1.87 -49.83
CA GLN A 65 23.20 0.79 -49.06
C GLN A 65 24.62 1.14 -48.59
N GLY A 66 25.42 1.78 -49.43
CA GLY A 66 26.79 2.17 -49.07
C GLY A 66 26.82 3.24 -47.98
N GLU A 67 25.89 4.19 -48.03
CA GLU A 67 25.73 5.26 -47.05
C GLU A 67 25.25 4.70 -45.70
N TRP A 68 24.23 3.85 -45.73
CA TRP A 68 23.73 3.12 -44.57
C TRP A 68 24.84 2.32 -43.88
N LYS A 69 25.70 1.66 -44.64
CA LYS A 69 26.77 0.85 -44.06
C LYS A 69 27.72 1.68 -43.21
N VAL A 70 28.13 2.86 -43.69
CA VAL A 70 29.00 3.77 -42.92
C VAL A 70 28.28 4.34 -41.70
N PHE A 71 27.00 4.68 -41.87
CA PHE A 71 26.14 5.20 -40.82
C PHE A 71 25.98 4.19 -39.66
N ASP A 72 25.61 2.95 -39.99
CA ASP A 72 25.44 1.84 -39.05
C ASP A 72 26.78 1.39 -38.43
N GLU A 73 27.87 1.37 -39.20
CA GLU A 73 29.21 1.06 -38.67
C GLU A 73 29.67 2.09 -37.62
N LYS A 74 29.34 3.38 -37.81
CA LYS A 74 29.62 4.43 -36.81
C LYS A 74 28.82 4.20 -35.54
N ALA A 75 27.52 3.92 -35.65
CA ALA A 75 26.67 3.59 -34.50
C ALA A 75 27.15 2.33 -33.77
N CYS A 76 27.52 1.27 -34.51
CA CYS A 76 28.11 0.05 -33.94
C CYS A 76 29.37 0.32 -33.15
N SER A 77 30.25 1.20 -33.67
CA SER A 77 31.52 1.55 -33.04
C SER A 77 31.29 2.29 -31.72
N ILE A 78 30.34 3.22 -31.70
CA ILE A 78 29.95 3.96 -30.48
C ILE A 78 29.36 3.00 -29.45
N LEU A 79 28.36 2.18 -29.82
CA LEU A 79 27.76 1.19 -28.92
C LEU A 79 28.83 0.30 -28.30
N ARG A 80 29.73 -0.28 -29.11
CA ARG A 80 30.80 -1.15 -28.61
C ARG A 80 31.78 -0.39 -27.72
N PHE A 81 32.13 0.85 -28.05
CA PHE A 81 33.07 1.66 -27.28
C PHE A 81 32.62 1.85 -25.82
N TYR A 82 31.31 2.04 -25.61
CA TYR A 82 30.69 2.22 -24.29
C TYR A 82 30.30 0.91 -23.59
N LEU A 83 30.79 -0.24 -24.06
CA LEU A 83 30.68 -1.52 -23.37
C LEU A 83 32.02 -1.94 -22.76
N SER A 84 31.97 -2.63 -21.62
CA SER A 84 33.15 -3.33 -21.09
C SER A 84 33.49 -4.54 -21.95
N GLU A 85 34.74 -5.04 -21.83
CA GLU A 85 35.21 -6.23 -22.55
C GLU A 85 34.30 -7.46 -22.33
N GLU A 86 33.83 -7.67 -21.10
CA GLU A 86 32.92 -8.78 -20.76
C GLU A 86 31.59 -8.70 -21.53
N VAL A 87 31.04 -7.49 -21.72
CA VAL A 87 29.78 -7.28 -22.43
C VAL A 87 30.00 -7.28 -23.94
N GLN A 88 31.09 -6.69 -24.42
CA GLN A 88 31.49 -6.73 -25.83
C GLN A 88 31.57 -8.17 -26.36
N ASN A 89 32.16 -9.08 -25.58
CA ASN A 89 32.25 -10.50 -25.93
C ASN A 89 30.88 -11.17 -26.14
N LYS A 90 29.82 -10.67 -25.50
CA LYS A 90 28.44 -11.19 -25.67
C LYS A 90 27.79 -10.70 -26.97
N VAL A 91 28.19 -9.54 -27.48
CA VAL A 91 27.61 -8.91 -28.69
C VAL A 91 28.55 -8.95 -29.90
N VAL A 92 29.69 -9.64 -29.81
CA VAL A 92 30.71 -9.71 -30.88
C VAL A 92 30.16 -10.27 -32.20
N ALA A 93 29.17 -11.16 -32.15
CA ALA A 93 28.58 -11.77 -33.34
C ALA A 93 27.62 -10.85 -34.11
N GLU A 94 27.12 -9.79 -33.46
CA GLU A 94 26.11 -8.90 -34.04
C GLU A 94 26.74 -7.91 -35.02
N LYS A 95 26.09 -7.69 -36.16
CA LYS A 95 26.68 -6.95 -37.28
C LYS A 95 26.09 -5.56 -37.49
N SER A 96 24.91 -5.29 -36.94
CA SER A 96 24.25 -3.98 -37.01
C SER A 96 24.08 -3.39 -35.62
N SER A 97 23.93 -2.07 -35.56
CA SER A 97 23.74 -1.34 -34.31
C SER A 97 22.43 -1.73 -33.63
N LYS A 98 21.37 -1.91 -34.45
CA LYS A 98 20.10 -2.50 -34.05
C LYS A 98 20.26 -3.87 -33.38
N ASP A 99 20.95 -4.82 -34.04
CA ASP A 99 21.14 -6.17 -33.50
C ASP A 99 21.92 -6.15 -32.17
N ILE A 100 22.90 -5.26 -32.05
CA ILE A 100 23.66 -5.06 -30.81
C ILE A 100 22.72 -4.59 -29.70
N LEU A 101 21.92 -3.54 -29.94
CA LEU A 101 21.01 -2.99 -28.95
C LEU A 101 19.94 -4.01 -28.54
N GLU A 102 19.25 -4.62 -29.50
CA GLU A 102 18.21 -5.64 -29.22
C GLU A 102 18.77 -6.83 -28.40
N LYS A 103 20.02 -7.22 -28.63
CA LYS A 103 20.68 -8.26 -27.85
C LYS A 103 21.00 -7.81 -26.44
N LEU A 104 21.47 -6.56 -26.25
CA LEU A 104 21.72 -6.00 -24.93
C LEU A 104 20.42 -5.88 -24.13
N GLU A 105 19.37 -5.32 -24.72
CA GLU A 105 18.03 -5.27 -24.13
C GLU A 105 17.56 -6.66 -23.70
N ARG A 106 17.71 -7.67 -24.56
CA ARG A 106 17.36 -9.06 -24.23
C ARG A 106 18.18 -9.62 -23.08
N LEU A 107 19.45 -9.25 -22.96
CA LEU A 107 20.35 -9.75 -21.91
C LEU A 107 20.16 -9.04 -20.57
N TYR A 108 19.80 -7.76 -20.59
CA TYR A 108 19.84 -6.91 -19.42
C TYR A 108 18.44 -6.45 -18.98
N LEU A 109 17.56 -6.00 -19.89
CA LEU A 109 16.17 -5.66 -19.54
C LEU A 109 15.33 -6.90 -19.18
N LYS A 110 15.41 -7.97 -19.98
CA LYS A 110 14.63 -9.19 -19.68
C LYS A 110 15.15 -9.95 -18.47
N LYS A 111 16.46 -9.88 -18.22
CA LYS A 111 17.07 -10.58 -17.07
C LYS A 111 16.80 -9.84 -15.76
N GLU A 112 16.91 -8.52 -15.75
CA GLU A 112 16.50 -7.68 -14.60
C GLU A 112 15.02 -7.90 -14.32
N SER A 113 14.16 -7.74 -15.33
CA SER A 113 12.72 -8.04 -15.23
C SER A 113 12.42 -9.45 -14.72
N PHE A 114 13.18 -10.48 -15.14
CA PHE A 114 13.00 -11.84 -14.62
C PHE A 114 13.37 -11.95 -13.13
N ILE A 115 14.50 -11.37 -12.71
CA ILE A 115 14.96 -11.41 -11.32
C ILE A 115 14.00 -10.62 -10.42
N GLU A 116 13.61 -9.41 -10.83
CA GLU A 116 12.62 -8.58 -10.13
C GLU A 116 11.28 -9.30 -10.00
N ARG A 117 10.77 -9.85 -11.09
CA ARG A 117 9.53 -10.64 -11.08
C ARG A 117 9.59 -11.82 -10.11
N ILE A 118 10.68 -12.59 -10.13
CA ILE A 118 10.85 -13.71 -9.19
C ILE A 118 10.96 -13.20 -7.75
N SER A 119 11.69 -12.12 -7.52
CA SER A 119 11.83 -11.48 -6.21
C SER A 119 10.47 -11.02 -5.67
N LEU A 120 9.67 -10.33 -6.47
CA LEU A 120 8.32 -9.87 -6.11
C LEU A 120 7.40 -11.05 -5.79
N LYS A 121 7.40 -12.12 -6.61
CA LYS A 121 6.65 -13.35 -6.30
C LYS A 121 7.08 -13.96 -4.97
N MET A 122 8.39 -14.06 -4.73
CA MET A 122 8.91 -14.60 -3.47
C MET A 122 8.51 -13.75 -2.26
N GLN A 123 8.50 -12.42 -2.40
CA GLN A 123 8.06 -11.52 -1.35
C GLN A 123 6.56 -11.70 -1.09
N LEU A 124 5.74 -11.71 -2.14
CA LEU A 124 4.29 -11.93 -2.07
C LEU A 124 3.96 -13.25 -1.34
N TYR A 125 4.59 -14.36 -1.72
CA TYR A 125 4.35 -15.66 -1.05
C TYR A 125 4.79 -15.70 0.42
N LYS A 126 5.76 -14.85 0.80
CA LYS A 126 6.28 -14.75 2.16
C LYS A 126 5.55 -13.71 3.01
N MET A 127 4.65 -12.92 2.44
CA MET A 127 3.87 -11.93 3.19
C MET A 127 3.06 -12.62 4.28
N ARG A 128 3.18 -12.11 5.50
CA ARG A 128 2.38 -12.55 6.65
C ARG A 128 1.96 -11.31 7.42
N MET A 129 0.67 -11.21 7.71
CA MET A 129 0.15 -10.16 8.58
C MET A 129 0.48 -10.49 10.03
N ASP A 130 1.16 -9.57 10.71
CA ASP A 130 1.35 -9.62 12.15
C ASP A 130 0.24 -8.84 12.86
N GLU A 131 -0.56 -9.56 13.64
CA GLU A 131 -1.70 -9.02 14.37
C GLU A 131 -1.35 -7.93 15.39
N SER A 132 -0.09 -7.91 15.84
CA SER A 132 0.36 -6.99 16.88
C SER A 132 0.84 -5.64 16.34
N THR A 133 1.23 -5.59 15.06
CA THR A 133 1.91 -4.44 14.47
C THR A 133 1.15 -3.82 13.30
N THR A 134 0.36 -4.60 12.56
CA THR A 134 -0.23 -4.16 11.29
C THR A 134 -1.75 -4.29 11.30
N SER A 135 -2.47 -3.27 10.82
CA SER A 135 -3.92 -3.36 10.65
C SER A 135 -4.27 -4.20 9.42
N LEU A 136 -5.48 -4.77 9.39
CA LEU A 136 -5.93 -5.55 8.23
C LEU A 136 -5.91 -4.71 6.95
N ARG A 137 -6.33 -3.44 7.05
CA ARG A 137 -6.36 -2.52 5.92
C ARG A 137 -4.96 -2.29 5.33
N ASP A 138 -3.97 -1.99 6.17
CA ASP A 138 -2.61 -1.70 5.71
C ASP A 138 -2.00 -2.94 5.02
N HIS A 139 -2.30 -4.14 5.52
CA HIS A 139 -1.86 -5.40 4.90
C HIS A 139 -2.51 -5.63 3.52
N LEU A 140 -3.80 -5.31 3.37
CA LEU A 140 -4.51 -5.42 2.09
C LEU A 140 -3.99 -4.41 1.06
N GLU A 141 -3.74 -3.16 1.47
CA GLU A 141 -3.16 -2.14 0.60
C GLU A 141 -1.76 -2.55 0.12
N GLU A 142 -0.94 -3.09 1.02
CA GLU A 142 0.39 -3.60 0.68
C GLU A 142 0.31 -4.81 -0.26
N PHE A 143 -0.61 -5.74 -0.04
CA PHE A 143 -0.86 -6.87 -0.93
C PHE A 143 -1.26 -6.40 -2.33
N ASN A 144 -2.22 -5.49 -2.44
CA ASN A 144 -2.68 -4.95 -3.71
C ASN A 144 -1.60 -4.17 -4.46
N ARG A 145 -0.76 -3.44 -3.73
CA ARG A 145 0.41 -2.77 -4.30
C ARG A 145 1.37 -3.76 -4.93
N ARG A 146 1.68 -4.87 -4.24
CA ARG A 146 2.53 -5.96 -4.76
C ARG A 146 1.93 -6.65 -5.99
N VAL A 147 0.62 -6.89 -6.00
CA VAL A 147 -0.08 -7.47 -7.14
C VAL A 147 -0.05 -6.53 -8.35
N THR A 148 -0.21 -5.22 -8.12
CA THR A 148 -0.12 -4.19 -9.16
C THR A 148 1.30 -4.13 -9.74
N GLU A 149 2.32 -4.09 -8.88
CA GLU A 149 3.74 -4.14 -9.30
C GLU A 149 4.03 -5.39 -10.15
N LEU A 150 3.44 -6.56 -9.84
CA LEU A 150 3.59 -7.77 -10.67
C LEU A 150 2.88 -7.67 -12.03
N SER A 151 1.76 -6.95 -12.09
CA SER A 151 1.02 -6.71 -13.35
C SER A 151 1.82 -5.86 -14.34
N GLU A 152 2.68 -4.96 -13.85
CA GLU A 152 3.57 -4.14 -14.68
C GLU A 152 4.63 -4.98 -15.42
N PHE A 153 4.94 -6.19 -14.92
CA PHE A 153 5.88 -7.13 -15.55
C PHE A 153 5.19 -8.21 -16.41
N GLU A 154 3.97 -7.94 -16.93
CA GLU A 154 3.15 -8.88 -17.73
C GLU A 154 2.87 -10.22 -17.02
N VAL A 155 2.76 -10.21 -15.68
CA VAL A 155 2.34 -11.40 -14.91
C VAL A 155 0.93 -11.20 -14.38
N GLU A 156 -0.01 -11.85 -15.04
CA GLU A 156 -1.36 -11.98 -14.50
C GLU A 156 -1.40 -13.17 -13.53
N LEU A 157 -1.58 -12.87 -12.24
CA LEU A 157 -2.00 -13.88 -11.27
C LEU A 157 -3.48 -14.18 -11.49
N SER A 158 -3.86 -15.46 -11.49
CA SER A 158 -5.28 -15.82 -11.52
C SER A 158 -5.98 -15.31 -10.26
N GLU A 159 -7.29 -15.07 -10.34
CA GLU A 159 -8.07 -14.68 -9.15
C GLU A 159 -7.99 -15.74 -8.04
N GLU A 160 -7.95 -17.03 -8.43
CA GLU A 160 -7.75 -18.15 -7.51
C GLU A 160 -6.41 -18.06 -6.79
N ASP A 161 -5.32 -17.75 -7.51
CA ASP A 161 -4.00 -17.56 -6.91
C ASP A 161 -3.99 -16.35 -5.97
N LYS A 162 -4.61 -15.23 -6.36
CA LYS A 162 -4.68 -14.03 -5.52
C LYS A 162 -5.38 -14.33 -4.20
N VAL A 163 -6.55 -14.97 -4.25
CA VAL A 163 -7.33 -15.36 -3.06
C VAL A 163 -6.54 -16.36 -2.20
N SER A 164 -5.90 -17.35 -2.83
CA SER A 164 -5.11 -18.37 -2.12
C SER A 164 -3.92 -17.76 -1.38
N ILE A 165 -3.19 -16.84 -2.02
CA ILE A 165 -2.04 -16.16 -1.44
C ILE A 165 -2.49 -15.20 -0.33
N LEU A 166 -3.58 -14.45 -0.57
CA LEU A 166 -4.16 -13.56 0.43
C LEU A 166 -4.55 -14.35 1.69
N LEU A 167 -5.27 -15.46 1.55
CA LEU A 167 -5.66 -16.33 2.66
C LEU A 167 -4.44 -16.88 3.41
N ALA A 168 -3.41 -17.33 2.69
CA ALA A 168 -2.17 -17.82 3.29
C ALA A 168 -1.35 -16.74 4.01
N SER A 169 -1.57 -15.47 3.67
CA SER A 169 -0.92 -14.32 4.30
C SER A 169 -1.59 -13.85 5.60
N LEU A 170 -2.87 -14.21 5.78
CA LEU A 170 -3.68 -13.75 6.91
C LEU A 170 -3.60 -14.71 8.10
N PRO A 171 -3.84 -14.22 9.33
CA PRO A 171 -3.92 -15.06 10.51
C PRO A 171 -5.18 -15.95 10.50
N GLU A 172 -5.12 -17.08 11.20
CA GLU A 172 -6.16 -18.11 11.20
C GLU A 172 -7.56 -17.60 11.59
N LYS A 173 -7.67 -16.50 12.34
CA LYS A 173 -8.94 -15.89 12.73
C LYS A 173 -9.82 -15.49 11.54
N TYR A 174 -9.22 -15.22 10.38
CA TYR A 174 -9.94 -14.88 9.15
C TYR A 174 -10.24 -16.10 8.28
N ASN A 175 -9.58 -17.25 8.51
CA ASN A 175 -9.74 -18.44 7.67
C ASN A 175 -11.19 -18.92 7.65
N ASN A 176 -11.86 -18.96 8.81
CA ASN A 176 -13.24 -19.44 8.89
C ASN A 176 -14.20 -18.54 8.10
N LEU A 177 -13.93 -17.23 8.05
CA LEU A 177 -14.75 -16.27 7.31
C LEU A 177 -14.59 -16.48 5.80
N VAL A 178 -13.35 -16.54 5.33
CA VAL A 178 -13.05 -16.69 3.90
C VAL A 178 -13.48 -18.07 3.41
N MET A 179 -13.23 -19.14 4.18
CA MET A 179 -13.70 -20.49 3.85
C MET A 179 -15.23 -20.54 3.75
N GLY A 180 -15.95 -19.90 4.68
CA GLY A 180 -17.42 -19.81 4.61
C GLY A 180 -17.94 -19.15 3.33
N MET A 181 -17.23 -18.14 2.81
CA MET A 181 -17.54 -17.51 1.51
C MET A 181 -17.26 -18.47 0.35
N LEU A 182 -16.10 -19.13 0.35
CA LEU A 182 -15.70 -20.09 -0.69
C LEU A 182 -16.66 -21.29 -0.78
N TYR A 183 -17.24 -21.74 0.35
CA TYR A 183 -18.27 -22.78 0.33
C TYR A 183 -19.62 -22.28 -0.18
N ALA A 184 -19.89 -20.97 -0.14
CA ALA A 184 -21.16 -20.38 -0.54
C ALA A 184 -21.22 -19.99 -2.02
N LYS A 185 -20.07 -19.86 -2.69
CA LYS A 185 -19.96 -19.43 -4.09
C LYS A 185 -18.95 -20.28 -4.85
N ASP A 186 -19.30 -20.67 -6.08
CA ASP A 186 -18.43 -21.46 -6.97
C ASP A 186 -17.28 -20.63 -7.60
N SER A 187 -17.41 -19.30 -7.63
CA SER A 187 -16.37 -18.37 -8.07
C SER A 187 -16.35 -17.15 -7.15
N VAL A 188 -15.17 -16.80 -6.67
CA VAL A 188 -14.94 -15.66 -5.78
C VAL A 188 -13.79 -14.85 -6.33
N ASP A 189 -13.97 -13.54 -6.46
CA ASP A 189 -12.92 -12.62 -6.86
C ASP A 189 -12.15 -12.11 -5.62
N CYS A 190 -10.92 -11.61 -5.82
CA CYS A 190 -10.11 -11.12 -4.71
C CYS A 190 -10.76 -9.91 -4.00
N TYR A 191 -11.46 -9.08 -4.76
CA TYR A 191 -12.09 -7.85 -4.27
C TYR A 191 -13.26 -8.11 -3.29
N GLU A 192 -14.11 -9.10 -3.56
CA GLU A 192 -15.20 -9.55 -2.70
C GLU A 192 -14.65 -10.06 -1.37
N VAL A 193 -13.55 -10.81 -1.40
CA VAL A 193 -12.87 -11.31 -0.19
C VAL A 193 -12.36 -10.14 0.64
N GLU A 194 -11.74 -9.14 0.02
CA GLU A 194 -11.28 -7.91 0.68
C GLU A 194 -12.44 -7.14 1.34
N GLU A 195 -13.55 -6.94 0.63
CA GLU A 195 -14.74 -6.27 1.17
C GLU A 195 -15.30 -7.01 2.39
N MET A 196 -15.40 -8.35 2.33
CA MET A 196 -15.90 -9.14 3.45
C MET A 196 -14.96 -9.08 4.65
N LEU A 197 -13.65 -9.15 4.41
CA LEU A 197 -12.62 -9.05 5.44
C LEU A 197 -12.71 -7.70 6.16
N LEU A 198 -12.77 -6.60 5.41
CA LEU A 198 -12.90 -5.24 5.94
C LEU A 198 -14.23 -5.03 6.68
N PHE A 199 -15.35 -5.55 6.15
CA PHE A 199 -16.66 -5.46 6.80
C PHE A 199 -16.66 -6.16 8.17
N ASN A 200 -16.11 -7.38 8.24
CA ASN A 200 -16.04 -8.13 9.48
C ASN A 200 -15.09 -7.49 10.49
N ASP A 201 -13.94 -6.98 10.04
CA ASP A 201 -12.99 -6.29 10.93
C ASP A 201 -13.60 -5.03 11.54
N ASN A 202 -14.29 -4.22 10.72
CA ASN A 202 -15.01 -3.03 11.20
C ASN A 202 -16.13 -3.41 12.20
N ARG A 203 -16.90 -4.47 11.91
CA ARG A 203 -17.93 -4.99 12.84
C ARG A 203 -17.32 -5.41 14.18
N ASN A 204 -16.18 -6.08 14.16
CA ASN A 204 -15.47 -6.51 15.36
C ASN A 204 -14.89 -5.32 16.14
N ALA A 205 -14.39 -4.30 15.46
CA ALA A 205 -13.91 -3.06 16.08
C ALA A 205 -15.05 -2.32 16.82
N VAL A 206 -16.23 -2.21 16.20
CA VAL A 206 -17.41 -1.60 16.82
C VAL A 206 -17.87 -2.39 18.05
N ALA A 207 -17.92 -3.72 17.98
CA ALA A 207 -18.27 -4.57 19.12
C ALA A 207 -17.28 -4.43 20.29
N ARG A 208 -15.97 -4.36 20.00
CA ARG A 208 -14.92 -4.13 21.01
C ARG A 208 -15.07 -2.77 21.69
N ASN A 209 -15.38 -1.72 20.94
CA ASN A 209 -15.58 -0.37 21.49
C ASN A 209 -16.84 -0.28 22.38
N GLN A 210 -17.91 -0.99 22.01
CA GLN A 210 -19.11 -1.08 22.84
C GLN A 210 -18.85 -1.83 24.15
N ASN A 211 -18.10 -2.94 24.13
CA ASN A 211 -17.71 -3.66 25.33
C ASN A 211 -16.76 -2.85 26.22
N ARG A 212 -15.76 -2.15 25.65
CA ARG A 212 -14.88 -1.25 26.43
C ARG A 212 -15.64 -0.12 27.11
N ASN A 213 -16.66 0.45 26.45
CA ASN A 213 -17.50 1.49 27.05
C ASN A 213 -18.42 0.93 28.16
N ALA A 214 -18.80 -0.34 28.10
CA ALA A 214 -19.54 -1.03 29.16
C ALA A 214 -18.62 -1.38 30.35
N GLU A 215 -17.41 -1.85 30.10
CA GLU A 215 -16.39 -2.17 31.11
C GLU A 215 -15.84 -0.92 31.81
N ALA A 216 -15.61 0.19 31.09
CA ALA A 216 -15.22 1.46 31.69
C ALA A 216 -16.30 2.05 32.61
N LYS A 217 -17.59 1.75 32.34
CA LYS A 217 -18.70 2.09 33.24
C LYS A 217 -18.82 1.14 34.44
N ALA A 218 -18.34 -0.10 34.32
CA ALA A 218 -18.32 -1.09 35.40
C ALA A 218 -17.05 -1.01 36.29
N GLY A 219 -15.94 -0.48 35.76
CA GLY A 219 -14.65 -0.36 36.44
C GLY A 219 -14.53 0.81 37.44
N VAL A 220 -15.50 1.73 37.49
CA VAL A 220 -15.49 2.87 38.42
C VAL A 220 -16.05 2.50 39.82
N THR A 221 -16.37 1.24 40.10
CA THR A 221 -16.91 0.82 41.42
C THR A 221 -16.04 -0.18 42.19
N LYS A 222 -14.72 -0.23 41.96
CA LYS A 222 -13.83 -1.04 42.79
C LYS A 222 -12.50 -0.32 43.04
N ASP A 223 -12.51 0.56 44.03
CA ASP A 223 -11.28 0.77 44.80
C ASP A 223 -11.56 1.19 46.25
N GLN A 224 -10.69 0.69 47.12
CA GLN A 224 -10.59 0.83 48.60
C GLN A 224 -11.52 -0.06 49.44
N GLY A 225 -11.04 -0.91 50.36
CA GLY A 225 -9.72 -1.09 50.95
C GLY A 225 -9.92 -1.75 52.32
N SER A 226 -9.18 -2.82 52.62
CA SER A 226 -9.23 -3.55 53.89
C SER A 226 -8.11 -3.07 54.82
N CYS A 227 -8.45 -2.44 55.95
CA CYS A 227 -7.68 -2.48 57.20
C CYS A 227 -8.54 -1.97 58.38
N GLY A 228 -8.52 -2.71 59.50
CA GLY A 228 -9.32 -2.42 60.69
C GLY A 228 -8.66 -1.43 61.65
N GLY A 229 -9.45 -0.94 62.62
CA GLY A 229 -8.95 -0.35 63.87
C GLY A 229 -9.58 0.97 64.31
N SER A 230 -10.61 0.87 65.15
CA SER A 230 -10.98 1.75 66.28
C SER A 230 -11.11 3.28 66.15
N LYS A 231 -12.38 3.72 66.31
CA LYS A 231 -12.88 4.86 67.12
C LYS A 231 -12.16 6.21 67.03
N SER A 232 -12.82 7.20 66.42
CA SER A 232 -13.30 8.41 67.12
C SER A 232 -14.19 9.25 66.21
N SER A 233 -14.90 10.14 66.88
CA SER A 233 -16.06 10.94 66.53
C SER A 233 -15.90 11.98 65.41
N SER A 234 -17.07 12.40 64.93
CA SER A 234 -17.41 13.75 64.42
C SER A 234 -17.13 14.01 62.94
N GLY A 235 -18.14 14.57 62.26
CA GLY A 235 -17.92 15.41 61.08
C GLY A 235 -18.64 14.97 59.82
N SER A 236 -19.93 15.30 59.77
CA SER A 236 -20.78 15.28 58.57
C SER A 236 -20.21 16.07 57.38
N SER A 237 -20.17 15.44 56.20
CA SER A 237 -20.64 16.07 54.95
C SER A 237 -20.79 15.03 53.82
N LYS A 238 -22.02 14.58 53.56
CA LYS A 238 -22.41 13.94 52.29
C LYS A 238 -23.17 14.95 51.45
N SER A 239 -22.54 15.43 50.37
CA SER A 239 -23.26 16.13 49.30
C SER A 239 -24.18 15.13 48.61
N ARG A 240 -25.48 15.21 48.92
CA ARG A 240 -26.53 14.50 48.18
C ARG A 240 -26.87 15.35 46.97
N ASN A 241 -26.53 14.85 45.78
CA ASN A 241 -27.09 15.39 44.54
C ASN A 241 -28.61 15.19 44.58
N HIS A 242 -29.33 16.31 44.57
CA HIS A 242 -30.77 16.43 44.61
C HIS A 242 -31.40 15.74 43.39
N LYS A 243 -31.99 14.56 43.57
CA LYS A 243 -33.10 14.16 42.71
C LYS A 243 -34.31 14.99 43.14
N VAL A 244 -34.80 15.77 42.19
CA VAL A 244 -36.06 16.52 42.25
C VAL A 244 -37.16 15.52 42.64
N VAL A 245 -37.49 15.46 43.93
CA VAL A 245 -38.44 14.48 44.46
C VAL A 245 -39.81 15.12 44.53
N GLU A 246 -40.78 14.47 43.89
CA GLU A 246 -42.18 14.88 43.87
C GLU A 246 -42.92 14.22 45.04
N CYS A 247 -43.71 15.01 45.77
CA CYS A 247 -44.49 14.50 46.88
C CYS A 247 -45.68 13.66 46.39
N HIS A 248 -45.74 12.39 46.78
CA HIS A 248 -46.84 11.47 46.40
C HIS A 248 -48.24 11.85 46.93
N TYR A 249 -48.37 12.90 47.75
CA TYR A 249 -49.68 13.37 48.25
C TYR A 249 -50.15 14.68 47.64
N CYS A 250 -49.27 15.66 47.44
CA CYS A 250 -49.64 16.95 46.87
C CYS A 250 -49.06 17.21 45.48
N HIS A 251 -48.25 16.29 44.95
CA HIS A 251 -47.59 16.37 43.64
C HIS A 251 -46.69 17.61 43.45
N GLU A 252 -46.32 18.27 44.55
CA GLU A 252 -45.35 19.37 44.52
C GLU A 252 -43.93 18.86 44.69
N ILE A 253 -43.02 19.53 44.01
CA ILE A 253 -41.61 19.17 43.93
C ILE A 253 -40.84 19.81 45.09
N GLY A 254 -39.88 19.08 45.66
CA GLY A 254 -38.94 19.59 46.67
C GLY A 254 -39.12 19.03 48.07
N HIS A 255 -40.11 18.16 48.29
CA HIS A 255 -40.31 17.44 49.54
C HIS A 255 -40.93 16.06 49.30
N VAL A 256 -40.74 15.13 50.24
CA VAL A 256 -41.35 13.79 50.20
C VAL A 256 -42.63 13.75 51.03
N LEU A 257 -43.46 12.71 50.83
CA LEU A 257 -44.73 12.47 51.53
C LEU A 257 -44.67 12.75 53.05
N ASN A 258 -43.60 12.29 53.71
CA ASN A 258 -43.44 12.40 55.16
C ASN A 258 -43.18 13.83 55.66
N HIS A 259 -42.80 14.75 54.77
CA HIS A 259 -42.55 16.16 55.09
C HIS A 259 -43.48 17.08 54.29
N CYS A 260 -44.68 16.61 53.93
CA CYS A 260 -45.64 17.39 53.16
C CYS A 260 -46.36 18.42 54.03
N PRO A 261 -46.23 19.73 53.76
CA PRO A 261 -46.88 20.79 54.55
C PRO A 261 -48.41 20.66 54.55
N LYS A 262 -48.99 20.24 53.41
CA LYS A 262 -50.45 20.05 53.27
C LYS A 262 -50.96 18.84 54.07
N LEU A 263 -50.12 17.82 54.27
CA LEU A 263 -50.46 16.64 55.06
C LEU A 263 -50.39 16.95 56.56
N GLU A 264 -49.38 17.71 56.99
CA GLU A 264 -49.25 18.18 58.39
C GLU A 264 -50.39 19.14 58.78
N LEU A 265 -50.81 20.04 57.89
CA LEU A 265 -51.99 20.90 58.13
C LEU A 265 -53.31 20.11 58.22
N LYS A 266 -53.44 18.99 57.49
CA LYS A 266 -54.61 18.11 57.58
C LYS A 266 -54.62 17.32 58.90
N LYS A 267 -53.46 16.85 59.37
CA LYS A 267 -53.32 16.22 60.69
C LYS A 267 -53.63 17.20 61.82
N ALA A 268 -53.14 18.44 61.72
CA ALA A 268 -53.41 19.50 62.70
C ALA A 268 -54.89 19.92 62.74
N ARG A 269 -55.60 19.86 61.60
CA ARG A 269 -57.06 20.09 61.55
C ARG A 269 -57.88 18.93 62.15
N ASN A 270 -57.39 17.70 62.04
CA ASN A 270 -58.04 16.50 62.59
C ASN A 270 -57.78 16.27 64.10
N MET A 271 -56.97 17.12 64.75
CA MET A 271 -56.73 17.09 66.21
C MET A 271 -57.47 18.19 66.99
N ASN A 272 -58.38 18.93 66.35
CA ASN A 272 -59.19 19.98 66.98
C ASN A 272 -60.71 19.68 66.93
N PHE A 273 -61.09 18.42 67.06
CA PHE A 273 -62.45 17.98 67.42
C PHE A 273 -62.39 16.78 68.35
#